data_AF-A0A4T0BPE4-F1
#
_entry.id   AF-A0A4T0BPE4-F1
#
_cell.length_a   1.000
_cell.length_b   1.000
_cell.length_c   1.000
_cell.angle_alpha   90.00
_cell.angle_beta   90.00
_cell.angle_gamma   90.00
#
_symmetry.space_group_name_H-M   'P 1'
#
loop_
_entity.id
_entity.type
_entity.pdbx_description
1 polymer ?
#
loop_
_entity_poly.entity_id
_entity_poly.type
_entity_poly.pdbx_seq_one_letter_code
_entity_poly.pdbx_strand_id
1 'polypeptide(L)'
;MPGSSLWIVPPKDSSFYKALQTLISTTIPPHFPNTKTHDFIPHVTITSNIDQSIYGSDPQAWLSGLHLPSADQLDPIFVTLDVLEPGDAFVKKLTLRAGKNGQLLELAAACRAEAVEGGDKGKAERWAKNDYLPHLSLMYADLPKSDVEKHVDELQEDCRKAGRGVESHDDGTVAKGGSIVLVDTSKPIDQWDIIAERALPDVKWEWPWSKSRFDD
;
A
#
# COMPACT_ATOMS: atom_id res chain seq x y z
N MET A 1 -8.63 10.68 -7.74
CA MET A 1 -8.40 11.53 -6.54
C MET A 1 -7.85 12.85 -7.05
N PRO A 2 -8.13 14.03 -6.47
CA PRO A 2 -7.47 15.23 -6.96
C PRO A 2 -5.95 15.11 -6.71
N GLY A 3 -5.16 15.44 -7.74
CA GLY A 3 -3.69 15.44 -7.65
C GLY A 3 -3.03 14.06 -7.57
N SER A 4 -1.80 14.07 -7.06
CA SER A 4 -0.92 12.90 -6.94
C SER A 4 -0.98 12.26 -5.56
N SER A 5 -0.46 11.03 -5.47
CA SER A 5 -0.36 10.27 -4.23
C SER A 5 1.04 9.68 -4.07
N LEU A 6 1.51 9.57 -2.82
CA LEU A 6 2.72 8.83 -2.47
C LEU A 6 2.34 7.43 -1.99
N TRP A 7 2.96 6.41 -2.56
CA TRP A 7 2.71 5.02 -2.20
C TRP A 7 4.01 4.32 -1.81
N ILE A 8 3.96 3.39 -0.87
CA ILE A 8 5.02 2.38 -0.70
C ILE A 8 4.64 1.13 -1.49
N VAL A 9 5.59 0.62 -2.25
CA VAL A 9 5.48 -0.56 -3.11
C VAL A 9 6.48 -1.62 -2.65
N PRO A 10 6.07 -2.89 -2.48
CA PRO A 10 7.01 -3.96 -2.15
C PRO A 10 7.99 -4.21 -3.32
N PRO A 11 9.14 -4.87 -3.08
CA PRO A 11 10.09 -5.17 -4.15
C PRO A 11 9.42 -5.94 -5.30
N LYS A 12 9.44 -5.39 -6.52
CA LYS A 12 8.70 -5.91 -7.68
C LYS A 12 9.11 -7.33 -8.09
N ASP A 13 10.35 -7.71 -7.78
CA ASP A 13 10.92 -9.02 -8.05
C ASP A 13 10.60 -10.08 -6.99
N SER A 14 10.14 -9.67 -5.80
CA SER A 14 9.79 -10.57 -4.70
C SER A 14 8.60 -11.49 -5.02
N SER A 15 8.59 -12.68 -4.42
CA SER A 15 7.44 -13.60 -4.46
C SER A 15 6.19 -12.96 -3.83
N PHE A 16 6.39 -12.12 -2.81
CA PHE A 16 5.34 -11.35 -2.15
C PHE A 16 4.62 -10.38 -3.11
N TYR A 17 5.35 -9.54 -3.85
CA TYR A 17 4.75 -8.63 -4.84
C TYR A 17 3.95 -9.41 -5.88
N LYS A 18 4.54 -10.49 -6.42
CA LYS A 18 3.90 -11.32 -7.46
C LYS A 18 2.61 -11.99 -6.95
N ALA A 19 2.60 -12.45 -5.71
CA ALA A 19 1.41 -13.03 -5.09
C ALA A 19 0.28 -12.00 -4.95
N LEU A 20 0.60 -10.79 -4.45
CA LEU A 20 -0.37 -9.69 -4.36
C LEU A 20 -0.88 -9.24 -5.74
N GLN A 21 0.01 -9.13 -6.73
CA GLN A 21 -0.39 -8.79 -8.10
C GLN A 21 -1.32 -9.86 -8.69
N THR A 22 -1.02 -11.14 -8.46
CA THR A 22 -1.86 -12.26 -8.92
C THR A 22 -3.26 -12.19 -8.30
N LEU A 23 -3.34 -11.89 -7.00
CA LEU A 23 -4.62 -11.67 -6.31
C LEU A 23 -5.44 -10.56 -6.99
N ILE A 24 -4.82 -9.39 -7.20
CA ILE A 24 -5.47 -8.21 -7.81
C ILE A 24 -5.93 -8.50 -9.24
N SER A 25 -5.04 -9.03 -10.08
CA SER A 25 -5.28 -9.11 -11.52
C SER A 25 -6.07 -10.35 -11.94
N THR A 26 -5.98 -11.46 -11.20
CA THR A 26 -6.45 -12.76 -11.70
C THR A 26 -7.29 -13.58 -10.72
N THR A 27 -7.00 -13.54 -9.41
CA THR A 27 -7.69 -14.42 -8.45
C THR A 27 -9.01 -13.82 -7.96
N ILE A 28 -9.02 -12.53 -7.62
CA ILE A 28 -10.18 -11.86 -7.02
C ILE A 28 -11.25 -11.49 -8.06
N PRO A 29 -10.92 -10.96 -9.26
CA PRO A 29 -11.93 -10.55 -10.23
C PRO A 29 -12.97 -11.63 -10.61
N PRO A 30 -12.62 -12.92 -10.79
CA PRO A 30 -13.59 -13.97 -11.11
C PRO A 30 -14.70 -14.19 -10.07
N HIS A 31 -14.51 -13.78 -8.82
CA HIS A 31 -15.56 -13.80 -7.79
C HIS A 31 -16.69 -12.81 -8.08
N PHE A 32 -16.44 -11.80 -8.92
CA PHE A 32 -17.38 -10.74 -9.25
C PHE A 32 -17.57 -10.59 -10.78
N PRO A 33 -18.08 -11.63 -11.48
CA PRO A 33 -18.05 -11.72 -12.95
C PRO A 33 -18.87 -10.64 -13.67
N ASN A 34 -19.82 -10.02 -12.98
CA ASN A 34 -20.68 -8.96 -13.53
C ASN A 34 -20.23 -7.55 -13.15
N THR A 35 -19.07 -7.41 -12.51
CA THR A 35 -18.56 -6.14 -12.00
C THR A 35 -17.21 -5.84 -12.66
N LYS A 36 -17.06 -4.62 -13.16
CA LYS A 36 -15.76 -4.15 -13.65
C LYS A 36 -14.83 -3.94 -12.45
N THR A 37 -13.78 -4.76 -12.36
CA THR A 37 -12.62 -4.51 -11.49
C THR A 37 -11.55 -3.74 -12.26
N HIS A 38 -10.57 -3.21 -11.54
CA HIS A 38 -9.44 -2.49 -12.10
C HIS A 38 -8.14 -3.17 -11.72
N ASP A 39 -7.20 -3.23 -12.67
CA ASP A 39 -5.84 -3.68 -12.42
C ASP A 39 -4.98 -2.50 -11.96
N PHE A 40 -4.11 -2.75 -10.99
CA PHE A 40 -3.18 -1.77 -10.41
C PHE A 40 -2.07 -2.51 -9.67
N ILE A 41 -0.98 -1.80 -9.34
CA ILE A 41 0.14 -2.40 -8.61
C ILE A 41 -0.17 -2.54 -7.11
N PRO A 42 0.32 -3.60 -6.43
CA PRO A 42 0.25 -3.71 -4.97
C PRO A 42 0.95 -2.54 -4.29
N HIS A 43 0.24 -1.80 -3.44
CA HIS A 43 0.81 -0.66 -2.75
C HIS A 43 0.05 -0.30 -1.46
N VAL A 44 0.73 0.41 -0.56
CA VAL A 44 0.11 1.12 0.57
C VAL A 44 0.21 2.61 0.31
N THR A 45 -0.92 3.31 0.25
CA THR A 45 -0.91 4.78 0.10
C THR A 45 -0.42 5.43 1.39
N ILE A 46 0.62 6.26 1.31
CA ILE A 46 1.21 6.99 2.44
C ILE A 46 0.55 8.35 2.64
N THR A 47 0.32 9.08 1.56
CA THR A 47 -0.48 10.30 1.56
C THR A 47 -1.04 10.56 0.16
N SER A 48 -2.08 11.37 0.07
CA SER A 48 -2.80 11.70 -1.16
C SER A 48 -3.21 13.18 -1.16
N ASN A 49 -3.70 13.64 -2.31
CA ASN A 49 -4.05 15.04 -2.57
C ASN A 49 -2.83 15.96 -2.63
N ILE A 50 -1.75 15.48 -3.24
CA ILE A 50 -0.54 16.27 -3.48
C ILE A 50 -0.76 17.11 -4.73
N ASP A 51 -0.74 18.42 -4.59
CA ASP A 51 -0.88 19.33 -5.72
C ASP A 51 0.36 19.30 -6.61
N GLN A 52 0.18 19.41 -7.94
CA GLN A 52 1.30 19.43 -8.88
C GLN A 52 2.27 20.59 -8.61
N SER A 53 1.80 21.71 -8.06
CA SER A 53 2.65 22.84 -7.70
C SER A 53 3.71 22.49 -6.64
N ILE A 54 3.49 21.42 -5.86
CA ILE A 54 4.41 20.98 -4.79
C ILE A 54 5.70 20.39 -5.38
N TYR A 55 5.59 19.59 -6.44
CA TYR A 55 6.73 18.93 -7.08
C TYR A 55 7.14 19.58 -8.41
N GLY A 56 6.33 20.50 -8.93
CA GLY A 56 6.66 21.31 -10.10
C GLY A 56 6.92 20.48 -11.35
N SER A 57 7.95 20.85 -12.11
CA SER A 57 8.34 20.19 -13.36
C SER A 57 9.33 19.03 -13.18
N ASP A 58 9.88 18.83 -11.97
CA ASP A 58 10.84 17.76 -11.68
C ASP A 58 10.39 16.92 -10.48
N PRO A 59 9.45 15.99 -10.70
CA PRO A 59 8.91 15.15 -9.63
C PRO A 59 9.97 14.27 -8.96
N GLN A 60 11.01 13.85 -9.71
CA GLN A 60 12.07 13.01 -9.18
C GLN A 60 13.00 13.78 -8.24
N ALA A 61 13.39 15.01 -8.60
CA ALA A 61 14.18 15.86 -7.71
C ALA A 61 13.43 16.15 -6.40
N TRP A 62 12.13 16.43 -6.50
CA TRP A 62 11.27 16.63 -5.31
C TRP A 62 11.23 15.39 -4.42
N LEU A 63 10.92 14.21 -4.97
CA LEU A 63 10.83 12.96 -4.20
C LEU A 63 12.17 12.58 -3.55
N SER A 64 13.27 12.80 -4.28
CA SER A 64 14.63 12.54 -3.80
C SER A 64 15.04 13.48 -2.67
N GLY A 65 14.49 14.69 -2.65
CA GLY A 65 14.76 15.72 -1.64
C GLY A 65 13.95 15.59 -0.35
N LEU A 66 12.92 14.75 -0.29
CA LEU A 66 12.11 14.58 0.92
C LEU A 66 12.95 14.09 2.11
N HIS A 67 12.72 14.68 3.28
CA HIS A 67 13.35 14.23 4.53
C HIS A 67 12.54 13.09 5.14
N LEU A 68 12.81 11.88 4.67
CA LEU A 68 12.20 10.67 5.21
C LEU A 68 12.94 10.24 6.48
N PRO A 69 12.25 9.76 7.52
CA PRO A 69 12.92 9.16 8.68
C PRO A 69 13.82 8.02 8.19
N SER A 70 15.12 8.08 8.50
CA SER A 70 16.06 7.00 8.15
C SER A 70 16.06 5.93 9.23
N ALA A 71 16.25 4.68 8.84
CA ALA A 71 16.43 3.57 9.78
C ALA A 71 17.77 3.62 10.53
N ASP A 72 18.59 4.67 10.32
CA ASP A 72 19.75 4.96 11.17
C ASP A 72 19.32 5.21 12.64
N GLN A 73 18.02 5.40 12.87
CA GLN A 73 17.36 5.34 14.18
C GLN A 73 16.76 3.94 14.46
N LEU A 74 17.61 2.91 14.44
CA LEU A 74 17.48 1.55 15.03
C LEU A 74 16.28 0.65 14.65
N ASP A 75 15.14 1.15 14.19
CA ASP A 75 13.95 0.34 13.90
C ASP A 75 13.53 0.42 12.42
N PRO A 76 13.41 -0.73 11.72
CA PRO A 76 12.92 -0.76 10.35
C PRO A 76 11.43 -0.39 10.27
N ILE A 77 10.99 0.06 9.09
CA ILE A 77 9.59 0.39 8.85
C ILE A 77 8.83 -0.90 8.56
N PHE A 78 8.06 -1.39 9.53
CA PHE A 78 7.24 -2.57 9.34
C PHE A 78 5.94 -2.24 8.60
N VAL A 79 5.58 -3.07 7.64
CA VAL A 79 4.26 -3.08 6.99
C VAL A 79 3.67 -4.48 7.13
N THR A 80 2.85 -4.65 8.16
CA THR A 80 2.15 -5.90 8.46
C THR A 80 0.76 -5.87 7.87
N LEU A 81 0.44 -6.78 6.95
CA LEU A 81 -0.86 -6.89 6.28
C LEU A 81 -1.66 -8.06 6.86
N ASP A 82 -2.70 -7.82 7.66
CA ASP A 82 -3.25 -8.86 8.55
C ASP A 82 -4.74 -9.17 8.39
N VAL A 83 -5.58 -8.15 8.17
CA VAL A 83 -7.05 -8.30 8.14
C VAL A 83 -7.60 -7.98 6.76
N LEU A 84 -8.34 -8.92 6.18
CA LEU A 84 -9.12 -8.69 4.95
C LEU A 84 -10.41 -7.95 5.28
N GLU A 85 -10.62 -6.80 4.65
CA GLU A 85 -11.74 -5.89 4.95
C GLU A 85 -12.48 -5.47 3.68
N PRO A 86 -13.78 -5.77 3.57
CA PRO A 86 -14.67 -5.12 2.62
C PRO A 86 -14.94 -3.67 3.03
N GLY A 87 -14.98 -2.76 2.07
CA GLY A 87 -15.27 -1.36 2.30
C GLY A 87 -16.34 -0.77 1.37
N ASP A 88 -16.90 0.35 1.78
CA ASP A 88 -17.92 1.06 0.99
C ASP A 88 -17.33 1.86 -0.17
N ALA A 89 -16.12 2.42 0.02
CA ALA A 89 -15.48 3.26 -0.99
C ALA A 89 -14.97 2.45 -2.19
N PHE A 90 -15.11 3.01 -3.39
CA PHE A 90 -14.64 2.41 -4.65
C PHE A 90 -13.16 1.97 -4.61
N VAL A 91 -12.26 2.85 -4.14
CA VAL A 91 -10.82 2.55 -4.01
C VAL A 91 -10.45 1.80 -2.73
N LYS A 92 -11.41 1.42 -1.90
CA LYS A 92 -11.19 0.59 -0.70
C LYS A 92 -12.20 -0.55 -0.65
N LYS A 93 -12.56 -1.07 -1.83
CA LYS A 93 -13.67 -2.02 -1.93
C LYS A 93 -13.34 -3.35 -1.26
N LEU A 94 -12.11 -3.81 -1.42
CA LEU A 94 -11.53 -4.92 -0.68
C LEU A 94 -10.07 -4.59 -0.36
N THR A 95 -9.68 -4.67 0.90
CA THR A 95 -8.34 -4.25 1.35
C THR A 95 -7.76 -5.20 2.38
N LEU A 96 -6.42 -5.32 2.40
CA LEU A 96 -5.68 -5.80 3.56
C LEU A 96 -5.33 -4.61 4.43
N ARG A 97 -5.76 -4.62 5.68
CA ARG A 97 -5.35 -3.61 6.65
C ARG A 97 -3.84 -3.69 6.86
N ALA A 98 -3.18 -2.53 6.86
CA ALA A 98 -1.80 -2.43 7.28
C ALA A 98 -1.75 -1.96 8.76
N GLY A 99 -0.96 -2.63 9.58
CA GLY A 99 -0.82 -2.29 11.00
C GLY A 99 -0.28 -0.87 11.22
N LYS A 100 -0.89 -0.11 12.14
CA LYS A 100 -0.34 1.17 12.59
C LYS A 100 0.78 0.93 13.60
N ASN A 101 2.03 1.13 13.20
CA ASN A 101 3.18 1.19 14.09
C ASN A 101 3.83 2.59 14.04
N GLY A 102 4.70 2.89 15.00
CA GLY A 102 5.33 4.21 15.14
C GLY A 102 6.06 4.64 13.86
N GLN A 103 6.85 3.75 13.28
CA GLN A 103 7.69 4.03 12.12
C GLN A 103 6.87 4.33 10.86
N LEU A 104 5.80 3.57 10.61
CA LEU A 104 4.90 3.83 9.47
C LEU A 104 4.13 5.13 9.66
N LEU A 105 3.71 5.45 10.88
CA LEU A 105 3.04 6.72 11.18
C LEU A 105 3.99 7.92 11.04
N GLU A 106 5.24 7.79 11.48
CA GLU A 106 6.28 8.80 11.32
C GLU A 106 6.60 9.05 9.85
N LEU A 107 6.76 7.99 9.04
CA LEU A 107 6.95 8.13 7.60
C LEU A 107 5.76 8.84 6.94
N ALA A 108 4.53 8.45 7.30
CA ALA A 108 3.32 9.07 6.76
C ALA A 108 3.18 10.55 7.17
N ALA A 109 3.49 10.87 8.42
CA ALA A 109 3.50 12.26 8.91
C ALA A 109 4.58 13.09 8.20
N ALA A 110 5.81 12.58 8.06
CA ALA A 110 6.90 13.26 7.37
C ALA A 110 6.54 13.57 5.91
N CYS A 111 6.06 12.56 5.18
CA CYS A 111 5.61 12.73 3.79
C CYS A 111 4.47 13.76 3.70
N ARG A 112 3.47 13.67 4.57
CA ARG A 112 2.30 14.57 4.52
C ARG A 112 2.64 16.01 4.92
N ALA A 113 3.55 16.21 5.88
CA ALA A 113 3.99 17.54 6.29
C ALA A 113 4.53 18.31 5.09
N GLU A 114 5.43 17.70 4.31
CA GLU A 114 6.01 18.33 3.13
C GLU A 114 5.02 18.39 1.94
N ALA A 115 4.24 17.33 1.73
CA ALA A 115 3.45 17.20 0.50
C ALA A 115 2.08 17.90 0.53
N VAL A 116 1.51 18.14 1.71
CA VAL A 116 0.11 18.63 1.85
C VAL A 116 -0.02 19.75 2.87
N GLU A 117 0.66 19.65 4.01
CA GLU A 117 0.43 20.55 5.15
C GLU A 117 1.40 21.75 5.19
N GLY A 118 2.10 22.04 4.09
CA GLY A 118 2.96 23.21 3.96
C GLY A 118 4.11 23.25 4.98
N GLY A 119 4.58 22.09 5.42
CA GLY A 119 5.61 21.94 6.46
C GLY A 119 5.09 21.86 7.90
N ASP A 120 3.77 21.92 8.14
CA ASP A 120 3.20 21.78 9.48
C ASP A 120 3.24 20.31 9.96
N LYS A 121 4.34 19.98 10.66
CA LYS A 121 4.56 18.66 11.25
C LYS A 121 3.48 18.28 12.26
N GLY A 122 3.02 19.21 13.09
CA GLY A 122 2.02 18.92 14.12
C GLY A 122 0.66 18.56 13.53
N LYS A 123 0.26 19.19 12.42
CA LYS A 123 -0.96 18.82 11.70
C LYS A 123 -0.81 17.46 11.02
N ALA A 124 0.33 17.18 10.41
CA ALA A 124 0.61 15.91 9.76
C ALA A 124 0.65 14.73 10.75
N GLU A 125 1.26 14.91 11.93
CA GLU A 125 1.29 13.92 13.01
C GLU A 125 -0.11 13.60 13.54
N ARG A 126 -0.95 14.63 13.76
CA ARG A 126 -2.34 14.44 14.17
C ARG A 126 -3.14 13.66 13.12
N TRP A 127 -2.96 13.99 11.85
CA TRP A 127 -3.58 13.26 10.75
C TRP A 127 -3.11 11.80 10.71
N ALA A 128 -1.79 11.55 10.81
CA ALA A 128 -1.24 10.20 10.78
C ALA A 128 -1.81 9.34 11.92
N LYS A 129 -1.94 9.91 13.11
CA LYS A 129 -2.50 9.20 14.27
C LYS A 129 -4.00 8.93 14.10
N ASN A 130 -4.77 9.95 13.76
CA ASN A 130 -6.23 9.93 13.91
C ASN A 130 -6.98 9.56 12.63
N ASP A 131 -6.48 9.99 11.46
CA ASP A 131 -7.22 9.94 10.20
C ASP A 131 -6.62 8.97 9.19
N TYR A 132 -5.30 8.79 9.21
CA TYR A 132 -4.62 7.87 8.32
C TYR A 132 -5.03 6.43 8.63
N LEU A 133 -5.52 5.71 7.62
CA LEU A 133 -5.91 4.30 7.74
C LEU A 133 -5.11 3.51 6.70
N PRO A 134 -3.87 3.08 7.05
CA PRO A 134 -3.00 2.37 6.13
C PRO A 134 -3.61 1.03 5.74
N HIS A 135 -3.58 0.74 4.45
CA HIS A 135 -4.11 -0.50 3.88
C HIS A 135 -3.48 -0.73 2.50
N LEU A 136 -3.47 -1.98 2.06
CA LEU A 136 -3.21 -2.39 0.70
C LEU A 136 -4.52 -2.80 0.05
N SER A 137 -4.86 -2.19 -1.07
CA SER A 137 -6.08 -2.55 -1.79
C SER A 137 -5.86 -3.81 -2.63
N LEU A 138 -6.87 -4.68 -2.64
CA LEU A 138 -6.89 -5.88 -3.47
C LEU A 138 -7.93 -5.78 -4.60
N MET A 139 -8.93 -4.90 -4.46
CA MET A 139 -9.92 -4.65 -5.50
C MET A 139 -10.44 -3.22 -5.44
N TYR A 140 -10.56 -2.60 -6.61
CA TYR A 140 -11.38 -1.42 -6.84
C TYR A 140 -12.58 -1.80 -7.67
N ALA A 141 -13.78 -1.49 -7.19
CA ALA A 141 -15.00 -1.80 -7.90
C ALA A 141 -16.19 -1.00 -7.38
N ASP A 142 -17.15 -0.75 -8.27
CA ASP A 142 -18.41 -0.10 -7.96
C ASP A 142 -19.48 -1.17 -7.70
N LEU A 143 -19.49 -1.70 -6.48
CA LEU A 143 -20.51 -2.63 -6.00
C LEU A 143 -20.80 -2.42 -4.51
N PRO A 144 -22.00 -2.78 -4.02
CA PRO A 144 -22.33 -2.72 -2.59
C PRO A 144 -21.34 -3.53 -1.74
N LYS A 145 -20.96 -2.99 -0.58
CA LYS A 145 -20.11 -3.71 0.39
C LYS A 145 -20.72 -5.06 0.77
N SER A 146 -22.05 -5.13 0.91
CA SER A 146 -22.78 -6.35 1.24
C SER A 146 -22.65 -7.46 0.19
N ASP A 147 -22.32 -7.12 -1.06
CA ASP A 147 -22.03 -8.14 -2.08
C ASP A 147 -20.63 -8.70 -1.92
N VAL A 148 -19.65 -7.86 -1.57
CA VAL A 148 -18.28 -8.31 -1.25
C VAL A 148 -18.27 -9.19 0.01
N GLU A 149 -19.05 -8.82 1.04
CA GLU A 149 -19.16 -9.56 2.30
C GLU A 149 -19.57 -11.02 2.12
N LYS A 150 -20.37 -11.33 1.09
CA LYS A 150 -20.79 -12.72 0.77
C LYS A 150 -19.63 -13.63 0.36
N HIS A 151 -18.53 -13.04 -0.13
CA HIS A 151 -17.36 -13.76 -0.65
C HIS A 151 -16.15 -13.71 0.28
N VAL A 152 -16.24 -13.03 1.44
CA VAL A 152 -15.07 -12.78 2.31
C VAL A 152 -14.37 -14.06 2.74
N ASP A 153 -15.11 -15.11 3.08
CA ASP A 153 -14.50 -16.37 3.53
C ASP A 153 -13.68 -17.04 2.42
N GLU A 154 -14.20 -17.05 1.19
CA GLU A 154 -13.52 -17.60 0.01
C GLU A 154 -12.29 -16.74 -0.37
N LEU A 155 -12.47 -15.42 -0.40
CA LEU A 155 -11.40 -14.46 -0.69
C LEU A 155 -10.28 -14.50 0.36
N GLN A 156 -10.64 -14.71 1.63
CA GLN A 156 -9.67 -14.86 2.70
C GLN A 156 -8.87 -16.15 2.54
N GLU A 157 -9.51 -17.26 2.14
CA GLU A 157 -8.79 -18.49 1.83
C GLU A 157 -7.89 -18.35 0.60
N ASP A 158 -8.32 -17.62 -0.43
CA ASP A 158 -7.47 -17.31 -1.58
C ASP A 158 -6.24 -16.48 -1.19
N CYS A 159 -6.40 -15.50 -0.30
CA CYS A 159 -5.27 -14.77 0.25
C CYS A 159 -4.34 -15.66 1.09
N ARG A 160 -4.89 -16.62 1.85
CA ARG A 160 -4.08 -17.59 2.60
C ARG A 160 -3.31 -18.54 1.69
N LYS A 161 -3.94 -19.04 0.62
CA LYS A 161 -3.27 -19.85 -0.40
C LYS A 161 -2.12 -19.09 -1.06
N ALA A 162 -2.36 -17.83 -1.41
CA ALA A 162 -1.34 -16.96 -1.96
C ALA A 162 -0.18 -16.77 -0.96
N GLY A 163 -0.49 -16.48 0.30
CA GLY A 163 0.49 -16.35 1.39
C GLY A 163 1.36 -17.60 1.57
N ARG A 164 0.77 -18.80 1.59
CA ARG A 164 1.53 -20.08 1.68
C ARG A 164 2.54 -20.28 0.54
N GLY A 165 2.33 -19.64 -0.61
CA GLY A 165 3.25 -19.64 -1.75
C GLY A 165 4.33 -18.55 -1.71
N VAL A 166 4.31 -17.66 -0.72
CA VAL A 166 5.31 -16.60 -0.55
C VAL A 166 6.47 -17.09 0.31
N GLU A 167 7.68 -16.79 -0.14
CA GLU A 167 8.92 -17.11 0.58
C GLU A 167 9.06 -16.21 1.81
N SER A 168 9.29 -16.82 2.98
CA SER A 168 9.61 -16.09 4.22
C SER A 168 11.11 -16.07 4.47
N HIS A 169 11.62 -14.95 4.96
CA HIS A 169 12.97 -14.83 5.50
C HIS A 169 13.07 -15.36 6.94
N ASP A 170 14.29 -15.60 7.43
CA ASP A 170 14.55 -16.12 8.77
C ASP A 170 13.99 -15.26 9.92
N ASP A 171 13.79 -13.96 9.67
CA ASP A 171 13.19 -13.01 10.62
C ASP A 171 11.65 -12.94 10.53
N GLY A 172 11.02 -13.84 9.77
CA GLY A 172 9.56 -13.91 9.61
C GLY A 172 8.98 -12.93 8.59
N THR A 173 9.81 -12.08 7.97
CA THR A 173 9.36 -11.16 6.92
C THR A 173 9.15 -11.87 5.59
N VAL A 174 8.25 -11.36 4.76
CA VAL A 174 7.97 -11.89 3.41
C VAL A 174 8.65 -11.11 2.29
N ALA A 175 9.14 -9.91 2.61
CA ALA A 175 10.00 -9.12 1.73
C ALA A 175 10.77 -8.07 2.55
N LYS A 176 11.92 -7.66 2.02
CA LYS A 176 12.76 -6.58 2.55
C LYS A 176 13.00 -5.52 1.48
N GLY A 177 12.97 -4.26 1.89
CA GLY A 177 13.04 -3.11 1.01
C GLY A 177 11.73 -2.79 0.31
N GLY A 178 11.85 -2.06 -0.78
CA GLY A 178 10.74 -1.56 -1.58
C GLY A 178 11.06 -0.18 -2.11
N SER A 179 10.03 0.55 -2.53
CA SER A 179 10.16 1.93 -2.96
C SER A 179 9.00 2.77 -2.49
N ILE A 180 9.27 4.07 -2.31
CA ILE A 180 8.23 5.09 -2.30
C ILE A 180 8.12 5.66 -3.71
N VAL A 181 6.91 5.72 -4.23
CA VAL A 181 6.61 6.21 -5.58
C VAL A 181 5.64 7.36 -5.51
N LEU A 182 5.81 8.34 -6.39
CA LEU A 182 4.82 9.38 -6.65
C LEU A 182 4.02 8.97 -7.88
N VAL A 183 2.69 8.97 -7.75
CA VAL A 183 1.78 8.56 -8.81
C VAL A 183 0.80 9.67 -9.13
N ASP A 184 0.61 9.98 -10.41
CA ASP A 184 -0.43 10.89 -10.86
C ASP A 184 -1.81 10.19 -10.80
N THR A 185 -2.52 10.42 -9.69
CA THR A 185 -3.83 9.83 -9.43
C THR A 185 -5.01 10.72 -9.86
N SER A 186 -4.72 11.80 -10.60
CA SER A 186 -5.71 12.75 -11.11
C SER A 186 -6.45 12.23 -12.35
N LYS A 187 -5.82 11.30 -13.07
CA LYS A 187 -6.36 10.65 -14.27
C LYS A 187 -7.20 9.42 -13.93
N PRO A 188 -7.91 8.81 -14.92
CA PRO A 188 -8.47 7.47 -14.79
C PRO A 188 -7.43 6.42 -14.36
N ILE A 189 -7.85 5.36 -13.66
CA ILE A 189 -6.95 4.37 -13.04
C ILE A 189 -6.01 3.69 -14.05
N ASP A 190 -6.51 3.42 -15.25
CA ASP A 190 -5.73 2.84 -16.35
C ASP A 190 -4.62 3.77 -16.89
N GLN A 191 -4.54 4.99 -16.37
CA GLN A 191 -3.55 6.03 -16.71
C GLN A 191 -2.78 6.51 -15.47
N TRP A 192 -2.84 5.77 -14.35
CA TRP A 192 -2.06 6.08 -13.16
C TRP A 192 -0.60 5.69 -13.37
N ASP A 193 0.22 6.68 -13.72
CA ASP A 193 1.63 6.51 -13.99
C ASP A 193 2.48 6.84 -12.74
N ILE A 194 3.48 6.00 -12.47
CA ILE A 194 4.57 6.36 -11.57
C ILE A 194 5.41 7.44 -12.26
N ILE A 195 5.44 8.64 -11.67
CA ILE A 195 6.15 9.80 -12.21
C ILE A 195 7.47 10.07 -11.48
N ALA A 196 7.70 9.45 -10.33
CA ALA A 196 8.98 9.42 -9.62
C ALA A 196 9.05 8.20 -8.69
N GLU A 197 10.26 7.69 -8.44
CA GLU A 197 10.52 6.54 -7.57
C GLU A 197 11.79 6.76 -6.73
N ARG A 198 11.73 6.39 -5.45
CA ARG A 198 12.88 6.40 -4.53
C ARG A 198 12.89 5.11 -3.73
N ALA A 199 14.05 4.44 -3.68
CA ALA A 199 14.21 3.22 -2.90
C ALA A 199 14.00 3.47 -1.40
N LEU A 200 13.35 2.51 -0.75
CA LEU A 200 13.21 2.41 0.71
C LEU A 200 13.78 1.06 1.17
N PRO A 201 15.10 0.93 1.34
CA PRO A 201 15.74 -0.34 1.65
C PRO A 201 15.36 -0.91 3.03
N ASP A 202 14.92 -0.05 3.94
CA ASP A 202 14.69 -0.40 5.35
C ASP A 202 13.25 -0.81 5.68
N VAL A 203 12.40 -0.96 4.66
CA VAL A 203 11.03 -1.46 4.84
C VAL A 203 11.07 -2.98 5.03
N LYS A 204 10.31 -3.48 6.00
CA LYS A 204 10.08 -4.90 6.23
C LYS A 204 8.61 -5.22 6.06
N TRP A 205 8.31 -6.19 5.21
CA TRP A 205 6.93 -6.62 4.95
C TRP A 205 6.62 -7.89 5.72
N GLU A 206 5.46 -7.91 6.34
CA GLU A 206 4.94 -9.08 7.05
C GLU A 206 3.55 -9.41 6.53
N TRP A 207 3.31 -10.69 6.32
CA TRP A 207 2.00 -11.17 5.90
C TRP A 207 1.68 -12.43 6.71
N PRO A 208 0.83 -12.37 7.74
CA PRO A 208 0.62 -13.47 8.69
C PRO A 208 0.06 -14.76 8.08
N TRP A 209 -0.31 -14.75 6.81
CA TRP A 209 -0.73 -15.94 6.06
C TRP A 209 0.40 -16.59 5.27
N SER A 210 1.62 -16.07 5.39
CA SER A 210 2.80 -16.70 4.82
C SER A 210 3.09 -18.04 5.47
N LYS A 211 3.73 -18.95 4.72
CA LYS A 211 4.17 -20.23 5.26
C LYS A 211 4.96 -20.00 6.54
N SER A 212 4.54 -20.61 7.66
CA SER A 212 5.37 -20.65 8.85
C SER A 212 6.54 -21.58 8.58
N ARG A 213 7.73 -21.28 9.11
CA ARG A 213 8.88 -22.21 9.08
C ARG A 213 8.60 -23.56 9.77
N PHE A 214 7.46 -23.68 10.44
CA PHE A 214 7.00 -24.87 11.15
C PHE A 214 5.90 -25.63 10.38
N ASP A 215 5.54 -25.19 9.17
CA ASP A 215 4.51 -25.83 8.33
C ASP A 215 5.10 -26.88 7.36
N ASP A 216 6.31 -27.39 7.64
CA ASP A 216 6.94 -28.53 6.95
C ASP A 216 6.89 -29.81 7.79
#